data_AF-A0A525NQF1-F1
#
_entry.id   AF-A0A525NQF1-F1
#
_cell.length_a   1.000
_cell.length_b   1.000
_cell.length_c   1.000
_cell.angle_alpha   90.00
_cell.angle_beta   90.00
_cell.angle_gamma   90.00
#
_symmetry.space_group_name_H-M   'P 1'
#
loop_
_entity.id
_entity.type
_entity.pdbx_description
1 polymer ?
#
loop_
_entity_poly.entity_id
_entity_poly.type
_entity_poly.pdbx_seq_one_letter_code
_entity_poly.pdbx_strand_id
1 'polypeptide(L)'
;MLLSVLFLVTVTVHGLLKMRVNTMKGLMAEDLLRRLRYTLIGRIIRFPSDYLDRTSEGELVSMVMGETEPMGGLMGDAISQPVLQAGQMLTILAFLFSQSWAFGLAAVAFIPLQGWLIPKLQRRVNLLNKKRVVHVRALAGDIGTSAAGATTLRTNGGWGYLMSLINDRLGNLVAIRFQIYQKKFFMKFANNFISQLTPFFFYSVGGYLVIRGDVTIGALVAALAAFKDLSAPWKELLAYYTTSQELGLRWEMISDRFSPSGMVENNLFEGDPQDGPVLTGDIELSGLNLRNSTGELVLSEADLVISKGQTTLVVAASEEDRRALAYMLMRELKPTFGSVRIAQHDLAGLHQKTIFQRLGFANSRPVVFDGTFLDNLMLPLYRLPDADKPFLLTETEQHLQENKGRLRDWWFEFITTLDLSDALFARGLTLRLPDDLDTPLAKALPAMRARVAARIEAEGLSQNARFFAADTYNPALSVAENVLFAIAHETPNAEKIAEQSDFQALLDELHLEKALFDTAFSIVEILLNIFGDDGSNHPLFRKLDLEEASYHHVADLLARSDPAAKLTTHDKSHLLAVLFAISSEKLGVAFDDDVVAVIMNMRAAHATSTSGESGRCGNATCG
;
A
#
# COMPACT_ATOMS: atom_id res chain seq x y z
N MET A 1 16.40 -53.80 -26.48
CA MET A 1 15.82 -53.76 -25.11
C MET A 1 16.74 -53.06 -24.12
N LEU A 2 17.95 -53.56 -23.83
CA LEU A 2 18.86 -52.94 -22.84
C LEU A 2 19.24 -51.47 -23.17
N LEU A 3 19.59 -51.17 -24.42
CA LEU A 3 19.87 -49.79 -24.87
C LEU A 3 18.65 -48.87 -24.77
N SER A 4 17.45 -49.40 -25.04
CA SER A 4 16.19 -48.64 -24.94
C SER A 4 15.85 -48.30 -23.49
N VAL A 5 16.07 -49.24 -22.57
CA VAL A 5 15.91 -49.02 -21.13
C VAL A 5 16.95 -48.02 -20.63
N LEU A 6 18.22 -48.17 -21.02
CA LEU A 6 19.28 -47.23 -20.64
C LEU A 6 18.99 -45.81 -21.14
N PHE A 7 18.50 -45.68 -22.37
CA PHE A 7 18.07 -44.40 -22.93
C PHE A 7 16.93 -43.79 -22.12
N LEU A 8 15.88 -44.56 -21.80
CA LEU A 8 14.76 -44.09 -20.99
C LEU A 8 15.22 -43.62 -19.59
N VAL A 9 16.06 -44.42 -18.92
CA VAL A 9 16.64 -44.06 -17.61
C VAL A 9 17.43 -42.76 -17.72
N THR A 10 18.26 -42.61 -18.75
CA THR A 10 19.08 -41.40 -18.95
C THR A 10 18.20 -40.17 -19.18
N VAL A 11 17.13 -40.30 -19.98
CA VAL A 11 16.16 -39.21 -20.22
C VAL A 11 15.43 -38.83 -18.93
N THR A 12 15.00 -39.81 -18.13
CA THR A 12 14.34 -39.55 -16.85
C THR A 12 15.29 -38.85 -15.87
N VAL A 13 16.52 -39.34 -15.72
CA VAL A 13 17.54 -38.71 -14.86
C VAL A 13 17.85 -37.29 -15.33
N HIS A 14 18.03 -37.07 -16.63
CA HIS A 14 18.24 -35.74 -17.20
C HIS A 14 17.06 -34.80 -16.90
N GLY A 15 15.82 -35.28 -17.05
CA GLY A 15 14.61 -34.52 -16.76
C GLY A 15 14.50 -34.13 -15.28
N LEU A 16 14.74 -35.06 -14.36
CA LEU A 16 14.73 -34.81 -12.92
C LEU A 16 15.83 -33.84 -12.49
N LEU A 17 17.04 -33.98 -13.05
CA LEU A 17 18.16 -33.10 -12.75
C LEU A 17 17.90 -31.68 -13.27
N LYS A 18 17.37 -31.56 -14.49
CA LYS A 18 16.94 -30.26 -15.05
C LYS A 18 15.86 -29.60 -14.20
N MET A 19 14.85 -30.37 -13.76
CA MET A 19 13.80 -29.87 -12.87
C MET A 19 14.40 -29.35 -11.56
N ARG A 20 15.26 -30.14 -10.89
CA ARG A 20 15.88 -29.77 -9.63
C ARG A 20 16.75 -28.51 -9.75
N VAL A 21 17.57 -28.44 -10.80
CA VAL A 21 18.42 -27.26 -11.08
C VAL A 21 17.54 -26.02 -11.27
N ASN A 22 16.51 -26.08 -12.12
CA ASN A 22 15.64 -24.94 -12.39
C ASN A 22 14.89 -24.47 -11.14
N THR A 23 14.42 -25.39 -10.29
CA THR A 23 13.78 -25.02 -9.01
C THR A 23 14.77 -24.33 -8.06
N MET A 24 16.01 -24.84 -7.94
CA MET A 24 17.03 -24.23 -7.10
C MET A 24 17.45 -22.84 -7.60
N LYS A 25 17.54 -22.65 -8.93
CA LYS A 25 17.76 -21.32 -9.51
C LYS A 25 16.66 -20.33 -9.13
N GLY A 26 15.40 -20.76 -9.18
CA GLY A 26 14.25 -19.94 -8.80
C GLY A 26 14.31 -19.50 -7.34
N LEU A 27 14.60 -20.42 -6.43
CA LEU A 27 14.76 -20.10 -5.01
C LEU A 27 15.93 -19.12 -4.77
N MET A 28 17.07 -19.35 -5.42
CA MET A 28 18.22 -18.45 -5.32
C MET A 28 17.91 -17.05 -5.86
N ALA A 29 17.15 -16.95 -6.97
CA ALA A 29 16.70 -15.69 -7.54
C ALA A 29 15.84 -14.90 -6.54
N GLU A 30 14.84 -15.54 -5.92
CA GLU A 30 13.97 -14.90 -4.93
C GLU A 30 14.74 -14.45 -3.69
N ASP A 31 15.66 -15.29 -3.19
CA ASP A 31 16.48 -14.94 -2.03
C ASP A 31 17.38 -13.73 -2.28
N LEU A 32 18.02 -13.66 -3.46
CA LEU A 32 18.85 -12.54 -3.85
C LEU A 32 18.02 -11.27 -4.09
N LEU A 33 16.85 -11.41 -4.74
CA LEU A 33 15.94 -10.29 -4.98
C LEU A 33 15.39 -9.72 -3.66
N ARG A 34 15.04 -10.58 -2.70
CA ARG A 34 14.65 -10.18 -1.34
C ARG A 34 15.75 -9.37 -0.65
N ARG A 35 17.00 -9.87 -0.67
CA ARG A 35 18.16 -9.16 -0.07
C ARG A 35 18.42 -7.82 -0.76
N LEU A 36 18.31 -7.77 -2.08
CA LEU A 36 18.46 -6.53 -2.85
C LEU A 36 17.40 -5.51 -2.44
N ARG A 37 16.12 -5.89 -2.44
CA ARG A 37 15.01 -4.99 -2.05
C ARG A 37 15.17 -4.49 -0.63
N TYR A 38 15.52 -5.37 0.32
CA TYR A 38 15.80 -4.99 1.69
C TYR A 38 16.93 -3.95 1.79
N THR A 39 18.02 -4.18 1.06
CA THR A 39 19.17 -3.25 1.02
C THR A 39 18.78 -1.89 0.43
N LEU A 40 17.99 -1.88 -0.64
CA LEU A 40 17.54 -0.64 -1.29
C LEU A 40 16.60 0.15 -0.36
N ILE A 41 15.65 -0.51 0.31
CA ILE A 41 14.76 0.13 1.29
C ILE A 41 15.56 0.70 2.46
N GLY A 42 16.51 -0.06 3.00
CA GLY A 42 17.40 0.43 4.07
C GLY A 42 18.23 1.65 3.66
N ARG A 43 18.60 1.76 2.38
CA ARG A 43 19.27 2.97 1.85
C ARG A 43 18.34 4.17 1.74
N ILE A 44 17.06 4.00 1.38
CA ILE A 44 16.09 5.10 1.28
C ILE A 44 15.98 5.86 2.61
N ILE A 45 15.97 5.15 3.73
CA ILE A 45 15.89 5.73 5.09
C ILE A 45 17.07 6.68 5.38
N ARG A 46 18.20 6.50 4.69
CA ARG A 46 19.43 7.30 4.86
C ARG A 46 19.58 8.42 3.82
N PHE A 47 18.61 8.59 2.93
CA PHE A 47 18.64 9.67 1.94
C PHE A 47 18.49 11.03 2.63
N PRO A 48 19.18 12.07 2.15
CA PRO A 48 18.98 13.42 2.66
C PRO A 48 17.57 13.93 2.32
N SER A 49 16.99 14.76 3.19
CA SER A 49 15.64 15.31 3.03
C SER A 49 15.42 15.99 1.67
N ASP A 50 16.42 16.72 1.19
CA ASP A 50 16.34 17.45 -0.09
C ASP A 50 16.17 16.53 -1.29
N TYR A 51 16.74 15.31 -1.21
CA TYR A 51 16.59 14.31 -2.26
C TYR A 51 15.19 13.70 -2.23
N LEU A 52 14.64 13.46 -1.03
CA LEU A 52 13.29 12.94 -0.84
C LEU A 52 12.23 13.96 -1.28
N ASP A 53 12.41 15.25 -0.96
CA ASP A 53 11.49 16.33 -1.37
C ASP A 53 11.41 16.49 -2.90
N ARG A 54 12.49 16.14 -3.63
CA ARG A 54 12.58 16.25 -5.10
C ARG A 54 12.21 14.95 -5.84
N THR A 55 12.16 13.82 -5.13
CA THR A 55 11.92 12.51 -5.73
C THR A 55 10.54 12.02 -5.35
N SER A 56 9.70 11.72 -6.34
CA SER A 56 8.35 11.23 -6.05
C SER A 56 8.39 9.86 -5.37
N GLU A 57 7.47 9.62 -4.43
CA GLU A 57 7.30 8.30 -3.78
C GLU A 57 7.07 7.19 -4.81
N GLY A 58 6.26 7.45 -5.84
CA GLY A 58 6.02 6.52 -6.93
C GLY A 58 7.26 6.17 -7.75
N GLU A 59 8.23 7.09 -7.89
CA GLU A 59 9.52 6.79 -8.52
C GLU A 59 10.32 5.80 -7.68
N LEU A 60 10.41 6.00 -6.36
CA LEU A 60 11.11 5.08 -5.47
C LEU A 60 10.46 3.69 -5.47
N VAL A 61 9.14 3.61 -5.38
CA VAL A 61 8.39 2.34 -5.44
C VAL A 61 8.62 1.62 -6.77
N SER A 62 8.53 2.34 -7.90
CA SER A 62 8.78 1.78 -9.23
C SER A 62 10.21 1.29 -9.40
N MET A 63 11.19 1.99 -8.82
CA MET A 63 12.59 1.57 -8.84
C MET A 63 12.83 0.33 -7.98
N VAL A 64 12.28 0.27 -6.76
CA VAL A 64 12.47 -0.89 -5.86
C VAL A 64 11.71 -2.12 -6.37
N MET A 65 10.47 -1.97 -6.84
CA MET A 65 9.66 -3.11 -7.27
C MET A 65 9.84 -3.41 -8.75
N GLY A 66 9.60 -2.43 -9.61
CA GLY A 66 9.54 -2.60 -11.06
C GLY A 66 10.91 -2.77 -11.73
N GLU A 67 11.93 -2.03 -11.32
CA GLU A 67 13.26 -2.12 -11.97
C GLU A 67 14.11 -3.28 -11.42
N THR A 68 13.87 -3.73 -10.19
CA THR A 68 14.57 -4.89 -9.62
C THR A 68 13.98 -6.24 -10.04
N GLU A 69 12.67 -6.31 -10.33
CA GLU A 69 11.99 -7.57 -10.66
C GLU A 69 12.70 -8.34 -11.80
N PRO A 70 13.07 -7.72 -12.94
CA PRO A 70 13.76 -8.42 -14.02
C PRO A 70 15.18 -8.86 -13.65
N MET A 71 15.77 -8.29 -12.59
CA MET A 71 17.10 -8.68 -12.12
C MET A 71 17.08 -10.06 -11.46
N GLY A 72 15.99 -10.43 -10.77
CA GLY A 72 15.86 -11.73 -10.12
C GLY A 72 16.10 -12.89 -11.08
N GLY A 73 15.50 -12.83 -12.28
CA GLY A 73 15.69 -13.85 -13.32
C GLY A 73 17.16 -14.04 -13.73
N LEU A 74 17.89 -12.93 -13.95
CA LEU A 74 19.31 -13.02 -14.30
C LEU A 74 20.16 -13.51 -13.12
N MET A 75 19.85 -13.11 -11.89
CA MET A 75 20.58 -13.57 -10.70
C MET A 75 20.53 -15.10 -10.56
N GLY A 76 19.37 -15.72 -10.82
CA GLY A 76 19.23 -17.19 -10.82
C GLY A 76 19.97 -17.87 -11.97
N ASP A 77 19.99 -17.25 -13.15
CA ASP A 77 20.59 -17.81 -14.36
C ASP A 77 22.08 -17.48 -14.57
N ALA A 78 22.63 -16.53 -13.80
CA ALA A 78 23.95 -15.90 -14.02
C ALA A 78 25.09 -16.91 -14.25
N ILE A 79 25.14 -17.96 -13.44
CA ILE A 79 26.20 -18.99 -13.53
C ILE A 79 25.68 -20.22 -14.28
N SER A 80 24.45 -20.62 -13.96
CA SER A 80 23.92 -21.92 -14.35
C SER A 80 23.58 -22.00 -15.84
N GLN A 81 23.07 -20.92 -16.46
CA GLN A 81 22.74 -20.91 -17.88
C GLN A 81 24.00 -20.90 -18.77
N PRO A 82 25.03 -20.05 -18.54
CA PRO A 82 26.26 -20.10 -19.31
C PRO A 82 26.97 -21.45 -19.21
N VAL A 83 27.10 -22.00 -18.00
CA VAL A 83 27.78 -23.29 -17.78
C VAL A 83 27.04 -24.44 -18.48
N LEU A 84 25.72 -24.52 -18.35
CA LEU A 84 24.92 -25.57 -18.98
C LEU A 84 24.98 -25.48 -20.51
N GLN A 85 24.75 -24.30 -21.07
CA GLN A 85 24.70 -24.11 -22.52
C GLN A 85 26.09 -24.23 -23.16
N ALA A 86 27.13 -23.69 -22.53
CA ALA A 86 28.51 -23.87 -23.00
C ALA A 86 28.94 -25.34 -22.92
N GLY A 87 28.56 -26.07 -21.86
CA GLY A 87 28.83 -27.50 -21.72
C GLY A 87 28.12 -28.34 -22.81
N GLN A 88 26.86 -28.01 -23.11
CA GLN A 88 26.13 -28.64 -24.22
C GLN A 88 26.79 -28.35 -25.57
N MET A 89 27.14 -27.09 -25.85
CA MET A 89 27.86 -26.73 -27.07
C MET A 89 29.18 -27.48 -27.19
N LEU A 90 29.98 -27.54 -26.11
CA LEU A 90 31.26 -28.22 -26.09
C LEU A 90 31.10 -29.72 -26.40
N THR A 91 30.08 -30.35 -25.82
CA THR A 91 29.78 -31.78 -26.06
C THR A 91 29.42 -32.04 -27.53
N ILE A 92 28.58 -31.19 -28.13
CA ILE A 92 28.17 -31.30 -29.53
C ILE A 92 29.35 -31.03 -30.47
N LEU A 93 30.16 -30.01 -30.17
CA LEU A 93 31.36 -29.71 -30.95
C LEU A 93 32.37 -30.86 -30.88
N ALA A 94 32.63 -31.40 -29.69
CA ALA A 94 33.50 -32.57 -29.53
C ALA A 94 33.00 -33.77 -30.34
N PHE A 95 31.68 -34.02 -30.35
CA PHE A 95 31.07 -35.04 -31.19
C PHE A 95 31.30 -34.76 -32.69
N LEU A 96 31.07 -33.53 -33.17
CA LEU A 96 31.26 -33.17 -34.58
C LEU A 96 32.73 -33.30 -35.03
N PHE A 97 33.68 -32.85 -34.20
CA PHE A 97 35.11 -33.02 -34.46
C PHE A 97 35.53 -34.50 -34.45
N SER A 98 34.91 -35.34 -33.62
CA SER A 98 35.20 -36.78 -33.60
C SER A 98 34.71 -37.51 -34.87
N GLN A 99 33.68 -36.98 -35.54
CA GLN A 99 33.16 -37.54 -36.80
C GLN A 99 34.00 -37.10 -38.00
N SER A 100 34.33 -35.80 -38.09
CA SER A 100 35.21 -35.27 -39.12
C SER A 100 35.69 -33.88 -38.74
N TRP A 101 36.98 -33.63 -38.98
CA TRP A 101 37.57 -32.30 -38.79
C TRP A 101 36.88 -31.22 -39.64
N ALA A 102 36.40 -31.58 -40.84
CA ALA A 102 35.70 -30.66 -41.74
C ALA A 102 34.34 -30.23 -41.15
N PHE A 103 33.59 -31.15 -40.53
CA PHE A 103 32.31 -30.82 -39.90
C PHE A 103 32.48 -29.96 -38.64
N GLY A 104 33.50 -30.24 -37.82
CA GLY A 104 33.83 -29.41 -36.67
C GLY A 104 34.20 -27.97 -37.06
N LEU A 105 35.07 -27.80 -38.07
CA LEU A 105 35.43 -26.47 -38.60
C LEU A 105 34.22 -25.73 -39.19
N ALA A 106 33.39 -26.42 -39.98
CA ALA A 106 32.19 -25.81 -40.58
C ALA A 106 31.19 -25.34 -39.51
N ALA A 107 31.04 -26.07 -38.40
CA ALA A 107 30.17 -25.68 -37.29
C ALA A 107 30.67 -24.44 -36.53
N VAL A 108 32.00 -24.27 -36.41
CA VAL A 108 32.60 -23.14 -35.68
C VAL A 108 32.80 -21.91 -36.58
N ALA A 109 32.88 -22.07 -37.91
CA ALA A 109 33.23 -21.00 -38.84
C ALA A 109 32.39 -19.72 -38.71
N PHE A 110 31.09 -19.84 -38.42
CA PHE A 110 30.19 -18.69 -38.30
C PHE A 110 30.01 -18.16 -36.86
N ILE A 111 30.53 -18.87 -35.85
CA ILE A 111 30.43 -18.44 -34.45
C ILE A 111 31.17 -17.10 -34.22
N PRO A 112 32.43 -16.89 -34.69
CA PRO A 112 33.12 -15.60 -34.55
C PRO A 112 32.39 -14.45 -35.24
N LEU A 113 31.82 -14.70 -36.42
CA LEU A 113 31.05 -13.69 -37.16
C LEU A 113 29.81 -13.26 -36.35
N GLN A 114 29.07 -14.22 -35.79
CA GLN A 114 27.90 -13.95 -34.94
C GLN A 114 28.32 -13.26 -33.63
N GLY A 115 29.41 -13.71 -33.01
CA GLY A 115 29.98 -13.15 -31.80
C GLY A 115 30.48 -11.72 -31.94
N TRP A 116 30.84 -11.27 -33.16
CA TRP A 116 31.19 -9.87 -33.43
C TRP A 116 29.99 -9.03 -33.89
N LEU A 117 29.18 -9.55 -34.82
CA LEU A 117 28.09 -8.80 -35.45
C LEU A 117 26.94 -8.54 -34.48
N ILE A 118 26.50 -9.55 -33.72
CA ILE A 118 25.33 -9.42 -32.86
C ILE A 118 25.58 -8.43 -31.73
N PRO A 119 26.69 -8.47 -30.95
CA PRO A 119 26.93 -7.47 -29.91
C PRO A 119 26.97 -6.04 -30.43
N LYS A 120 27.51 -5.82 -31.64
CA LYS A 120 27.54 -4.50 -32.28
C LYS A 120 26.13 -3.99 -32.61
N LEU A 121 25.24 -4.85 -33.10
CA LEU A 121 23.83 -4.52 -33.34
C LEU A 121 23.08 -4.31 -32.02
N GLN A 122 23.33 -5.14 -31.02
CA GLN A 122 22.71 -5.06 -29.70
C GLN A 122 23.04 -3.73 -29.00
N ARG A 123 24.30 -3.25 -29.07
CA ARG A 123 24.67 -1.94 -28.49
C ARG A 123 23.77 -0.80 -29.02
N ARG A 124 23.40 -0.82 -30.30
CA ARG A 124 22.50 0.18 -30.89
C ARG A 124 21.07 0.07 -30.36
N VAL A 125 20.59 -1.16 -30.14
CA VAL A 125 19.28 -1.40 -29.52
C VAL A 125 19.29 -0.93 -28.06
N ASN A 126 20.35 -1.23 -27.32
CA ASN A 126 20.51 -0.82 -25.92
C ASN A 126 20.49 0.71 -25.77
N LEU A 127 21.15 1.45 -26.66
CA LEU A 127 21.12 2.92 -26.66
C LEU A 127 19.70 3.47 -26.88
N LEU A 128 18.91 2.85 -27.75
CA LEU A 128 17.50 3.22 -27.95
C LEU A 128 16.62 2.84 -26.75
N ASN A 129 16.87 1.67 -26.14
CA ASN A 129 16.19 1.27 -24.90
C ASN A 129 16.49 2.25 -23.76
N LYS A 130 17.73 2.73 -23.62
CA LYS A 130 18.09 3.77 -22.64
C LYS A 130 17.27 5.05 -22.87
N LYS A 131 17.17 5.51 -24.13
CA LYS A 131 16.30 6.66 -24.49
C LYS A 131 14.84 6.39 -24.12
N ARG A 132 14.31 5.21 -24.47
CA ARG A 132 12.93 4.82 -24.13
C ARG A 132 12.66 4.89 -22.63
N VAL A 133 13.54 4.35 -21.80
CA VAL A 133 13.39 4.35 -20.34
C VAL A 133 13.31 5.77 -19.79
N VAL A 134 14.16 6.69 -20.27
CA VAL A 134 14.11 8.11 -19.88
C VAL A 134 12.75 8.74 -20.20
N HIS A 135 12.21 8.51 -21.41
CA HIS A 135 10.89 9.03 -21.79
C HIS A 135 9.74 8.38 -20.99
N VAL A 136 9.81 7.08 -20.70
CA VAL A 136 8.82 6.39 -19.86
C VAL A 136 8.81 6.97 -18.44
N ARG A 137 9.98 7.25 -17.86
CA ARG A 137 10.07 7.87 -16.52
C ARG A 137 9.53 9.29 -16.51
N ALA A 138 9.89 10.10 -17.51
CA ALA A 138 9.34 11.45 -17.64
C ALA A 138 7.80 11.42 -17.75
N LEU A 139 7.24 10.46 -18.50
CA LEU A 139 5.80 10.24 -18.59
C LEU A 139 5.19 9.77 -17.26
N ALA A 140 5.85 8.86 -16.53
CA ALA A 140 5.39 8.43 -15.20
C ALA A 140 5.37 9.58 -14.19
N GLY A 141 6.38 10.46 -14.22
CA GLY A 141 6.43 11.68 -13.42
C GLY A 141 5.24 12.61 -13.74
N ASP A 142 4.99 12.87 -15.03
CA ASP A 142 3.82 13.65 -15.46
C ASP A 142 2.50 13.04 -14.97
N ILE A 143 2.35 11.71 -15.03
CA ILE A 143 1.16 11.02 -14.54
C ILE A 143 1.00 11.25 -13.03
N GLY A 144 2.08 11.12 -12.25
CA GLY A 144 2.06 11.39 -10.81
C GLY A 144 1.64 12.83 -10.50
N THR A 145 2.25 13.82 -11.15
CA THR A 145 1.89 15.24 -10.95
C THR A 145 0.47 15.55 -11.42
N SER A 146 0.02 14.93 -12.51
CA SER A 146 -1.32 15.14 -13.06
C SER A 146 -2.41 14.53 -12.19
N ALA A 147 -2.15 13.36 -11.59
CA ALA A 147 -3.05 12.72 -10.66
C ALA A 147 -3.19 13.54 -9.37
N ALA A 148 -2.06 13.98 -8.79
CA ALA A 148 -2.07 14.85 -7.61
C ALA A 148 -2.73 16.22 -7.89
N GLY A 149 -2.52 16.76 -9.09
CA GLY A 149 -3.08 18.04 -9.53
C GLY A 149 -4.41 17.96 -10.26
N ALA A 150 -5.10 16.81 -10.27
CA ALA A 150 -6.26 16.58 -11.14
C ALA A 150 -7.39 17.58 -10.89
N THR A 151 -7.67 17.89 -9.62
CA THR A 151 -8.66 18.90 -9.24
C THR A 151 -8.25 20.27 -9.77
N THR A 152 -7.01 20.69 -9.54
CA THR A 152 -6.47 21.97 -10.01
C THR A 152 -6.55 22.10 -11.54
N LEU A 153 -6.21 21.05 -12.28
CA LEU A 153 -6.28 21.02 -13.74
C LEU A 153 -7.72 21.14 -14.25
N ARG A 154 -8.67 20.51 -13.56
CA ARG A 154 -10.10 20.57 -13.90
C ARG A 154 -10.69 21.93 -13.57
N THR A 155 -10.40 22.50 -12.40
CA THR A 155 -10.96 23.79 -11.96
C THR A 155 -10.35 24.98 -12.70
N ASN A 156 -9.07 24.90 -13.08
CA ASN A 156 -8.36 26.01 -13.75
C ASN A 156 -8.23 25.83 -15.28
N GLY A 157 -8.89 24.83 -15.88
CA GLY A 157 -8.92 24.65 -17.33
C GLY A 157 -7.61 24.17 -17.98
N GLY A 158 -6.68 23.60 -17.21
CA GLY A 158 -5.36 23.14 -17.70
C GLY A 158 -5.35 21.78 -18.40
N TRP A 159 -6.48 21.05 -18.39
CA TRP A 159 -6.54 19.66 -18.88
C TRP A 159 -6.18 19.52 -20.38
N GLY A 160 -6.61 20.45 -21.24
CA GLY A 160 -6.37 20.36 -22.68
C GLY A 160 -4.89 20.50 -23.06
N TYR A 161 -4.19 21.44 -22.41
CA TYR A 161 -2.74 21.60 -22.56
C TYR A 161 -1.99 20.35 -22.11
N LEU A 162 -2.36 19.80 -20.95
CA LEU A 162 -1.76 18.58 -20.44
C LEU A 162 -1.95 17.40 -21.40
N MET A 163 -3.16 17.21 -21.92
CA MET A 163 -3.43 16.12 -22.87
C MET A 163 -2.63 16.26 -24.16
N SER A 164 -2.40 17.49 -24.64
CA SER A 164 -1.52 17.75 -25.78
C SER A 164 -0.06 17.37 -25.48
N LEU A 165 0.45 17.75 -24.31
CA LEU A 165 1.80 17.40 -23.86
C LEU A 165 1.99 15.88 -23.73
N ILE A 166 1.03 15.19 -23.12
CA ILE A 166 1.05 13.72 -22.97
C ILE A 166 1.00 13.05 -24.35
N ASN A 167 0.17 13.55 -25.27
CA ASN A 167 0.08 13.01 -26.62
C ASN A 167 1.42 13.13 -27.38
N ASP A 168 2.13 14.26 -27.27
CA ASP A 168 3.46 14.41 -27.88
C ASP A 168 4.49 13.44 -27.28
N ARG A 169 4.50 13.29 -25.94
CA ARG A 169 5.38 12.33 -25.27
C ARG A 169 5.10 10.88 -25.67
N LEU A 170 3.83 10.50 -25.78
CA LEU A 170 3.41 9.18 -26.26
C LEU A 170 3.84 8.97 -27.73
N GLY A 171 3.69 9.98 -28.59
CA GLY A 171 4.14 9.94 -29.98
C GLY A 171 5.65 9.68 -30.10
N ASN A 172 6.45 10.40 -29.32
CA ASN A 172 7.90 10.19 -29.22
C ASN A 172 8.25 8.76 -28.76
N LEU A 173 7.51 8.23 -27.79
CA LEU A 173 7.71 6.88 -27.28
C LEU A 173 7.40 5.82 -28.34
N VAL A 174 6.33 5.99 -29.12
CA VAL A 174 5.99 5.14 -30.27
C VAL A 174 7.12 5.18 -31.31
N ALA A 175 7.63 6.36 -31.65
CA ALA A 175 8.72 6.52 -32.62
C ALA A 175 10.00 5.78 -32.17
N ILE A 176 10.39 5.92 -30.91
CA ILE A 176 11.55 5.22 -30.34
C ILE A 176 11.32 3.69 -30.38
N ARG A 177 10.12 3.23 -29.99
CA ARG A 177 9.78 1.81 -29.98
C ARG A 177 9.79 1.21 -31.39
N PHE A 178 9.34 1.96 -32.39
CA PHE A 178 9.42 1.54 -33.78
C PHE A 178 10.87 1.37 -34.26
N GLN A 179 11.77 2.31 -33.92
CA GLN A 179 13.20 2.18 -34.22
C GLN A 179 13.83 0.96 -33.51
N ILE A 180 13.44 0.68 -32.27
CA ILE A 180 13.86 -0.52 -31.54
C ILE A 180 13.41 -1.77 -32.29
N TYR A 181 12.14 -1.84 -32.72
CA TYR A 181 11.62 -2.98 -33.46
C TYR A 181 12.36 -3.20 -34.78
N GLN A 182 12.58 -2.16 -35.58
CA GLN A 182 13.34 -2.28 -36.83
C GLN A 182 14.72 -2.89 -36.60
N LYS A 183 15.48 -2.36 -35.63
CA LYS A 183 16.83 -2.88 -35.33
C LYS A 183 16.80 -4.29 -34.75
N LYS A 184 15.83 -4.60 -33.87
CA LYS A 184 15.68 -5.93 -33.25
C LYS A 184 15.30 -6.99 -34.29
N PHE A 185 14.37 -6.69 -35.19
CA PHE A 185 13.96 -7.63 -36.24
C PHE A 185 15.04 -7.79 -37.31
N PHE A 186 15.77 -6.72 -37.65
CA PHE A 186 16.95 -6.84 -38.52
C PHE A 186 18.03 -7.74 -37.89
N MET A 187 18.29 -7.60 -36.59
CA MET A 187 19.21 -8.49 -35.87
C MET A 187 18.72 -9.94 -35.87
N LYS A 188 17.42 -10.19 -35.66
CA LYS A 188 16.81 -11.54 -35.74
C LYS A 188 16.92 -12.12 -37.14
N PHE A 189 16.68 -11.31 -38.18
CA PHE A 189 16.88 -11.70 -39.58
C PHE A 189 18.35 -12.09 -39.84
N ALA A 190 19.31 -11.26 -39.45
CA ALA A 190 20.73 -11.55 -39.60
C ALA A 190 21.14 -12.85 -38.87
N ASN A 191 20.67 -13.06 -37.64
CA ASN A 191 20.93 -14.28 -36.87
C ASN A 191 20.35 -15.54 -37.56
N ASN A 192 19.10 -15.48 -38.02
CA ASN A 192 18.45 -16.57 -38.72
C ASN A 192 19.14 -16.88 -40.06
N PHE A 193 19.51 -15.85 -40.81
CA PHE A 193 20.22 -15.99 -42.08
C PHE A 193 21.58 -16.68 -41.90
N ILE A 194 22.40 -16.22 -40.94
CA ILE A 194 23.70 -16.85 -40.66
C ILE A 194 23.52 -18.29 -40.15
N SER A 195 22.48 -18.55 -39.35
CA SER A 195 22.16 -19.92 -38.88
C SER A 195 21.78 -20.87 -40.03
N GLN A 196 21.19 -20.36 -41.11
CA GLN A 196 20.84 -21.14 -42.31
C GLN A 196 22.01 -21.34 -43.29
N LEU A 197 23.02 -20.46 -43.25
CA LEU A 197 24.24 -20.63 -44.05
C LEU A 197 24.98 -21.92 -43.68
N THR A 198 25.01 -22.29 -42.40
CA THR A 198 25.78 -23.47 -41.98
C THR A 198 25.21 -24.77 -42.56
N PRO A 199 23.90 -25.09 -42.46
CA PRO A 199 23.30 -26.22 -43.16
C PRO A 199 23.49 -26.16 -44.68
N PHE A 200 23.41 -24.97 -45.28
CA PHE A 200 23.68 -24.80 -46.71
C PHE A 200 25.10 -25.26 -47.07
N PHE A 201 26.13 -24.84 -46.32
CA PHE A 201 27.51 -25.30 -46.52
C PHE A 201 27.68 -26.80 -46.22
N PHE A 202 26.98 -27.35 -45.23
CA PHE A 202 26.96 -28.79 -44.98
C PHE A 202 26.41 -29.57 -46.18
N TYR A 203 25.31 -29.10 -46.80
CA TYR A 203 24.78 -29.74 -48.00
C TYR A 203 25.70 -29.58 -49.21
N SER A 204 26.26 -28.38 -49.45
CA SER A 204 27.13 -28.14 -50.60
C SER A 204 28.47 -28.86 -50.50
N VAL A 205 29.20 -28.67 -49.39
CA VAL A 205 30.55 -29.24 -49.20
C VAL A 205 30.47 -30.69 -48.76
N GLY A 206 29.59 -31.01 -47.81
CA GLY A 206 29.38 -32.38 -47.35
C GLY A 206 28.77 -33.27 -48.43
N GLY A 207 27.83 -32.75 -49.24
CA GLY A 207 27.31 -33.46 -50.41
C GLY A 207 28.39 -33.75 -51.45
N TYR A 208 29.30 -32.81 -51.71
CA TYR A 208 30.45 -33.02 -52.58
C TYR A 208 31.39 -34.11 -52.07
N LEU A 209 31.71 -34.11 -50.76
CA LEU A 209 32.56 -35.12 -50.12
C LEU A 209 31.92 -36.51 -50.14
N VAL A 210 30.59 -36.59 -50.02
CA VAL A 210 29.83 -37.84 -50.16
C VAL A 210 29.91 -38.37 -51.59
N ILE A 211 29.80 -37.50 -52.60
CA ILE A 211 29.93 -37.90 -54.02
C ILE A 211 31.35 -38.42 -54.32
N ARG A 212 32.38 -37.85 -53.68
CA ARG A 212 33.77 -38.34 -53.76
C ARG A 212 34.03 -39.65 -53.02
N GLY A 213 33.14 -40.06 -52.12
CA GLY A 213 33.31 -41.25 -51.28
C GLY A 213 34.12 -41.03 -50.00
N ASP A 214 34.49 -39.78 -49.67
CA ASP A 214 35.28 -39.44 -48.48
C ASP A 214 34.44 -39.50 -47.18
N VAL A 215 33.11 -39.36 -47.30
CA VAL A 215 32.15 -39.35 -46.18
C VAL A 215 30.90 -40.14 -46.55
N THR A 216 30.30 -40.85 -45.59
CA THR A 216 29.02 -41.57 -45.82
C THR A 216 27.82 -40.62 -45.75
N ILE A 217 26.74 -40.96 -46.47
CA ILE A 217 25.45 -40.23 -46.37
C ILE A 217 24.97 -40.20 -44.91
N GLY A 218 25.13 -41.31 -44.18
CA GLY A 218 24.75 -41.41 -42.76
C GLY A 218 25.54 -40.44 -41.86
N ALA A 219 26.84 -40.29 -42.07
CA ALA A 219 27.66 -39.33 -41.33
C ALA A 219 27.24 -37.87 -41.61
N LEU A 220 26.89 -37.54 -42.86
CA LEU A 220 26.38 -36.21 -43.20
C LEU A 220 25.05 -35.91 -42.49
N VAL A 221 24.11 -36.87 -42.49
CA VAL A 221 22.81 -36.73 -41.81
C VAL A 221 22.99 -36.62 -40.29
N ALA A 222 23.87 -37.43 -39.70
CA ALA A 222 24.20 -37.35 -38.27
C ALA A 222 24.84 -36.00 -37.89
N ALA A 223 25.73 -35.47 -38.74
CA ALA A 223 26.36 -34.18 -38.52
C ALA A 223 25.35 -33.02 -38.64
N LEU A 224 24.40 -33.09 -39.59
CA LEU A 224 23.29 -32.13 -39.71
C LEU A 224 22.36 -32.17 -38.48
N ALA A 225 22.05 -33.36 -37.98
CA ALA A 225 21.25 -33.53 -36.76
C ALA A 225 21.95 -32.93 -35.53
N ALA A 226 23.23 -33.26 -35.34
CA ALA A 226 24.04 -32.68 -34.26
C ALA A 226 24.21 -31.16 -34.38
N PHE A 227 24.38 -30.62 -35.60
CA PHE A 227 24.45 -29.18 -35.81
C PHE A 227 23.12 -28.47 -35.48
N LYS A 228 21.98 -29.09 -35.81
CA LYS A 228 20.67 -28.56 -35.41
C LYS A 228 20.58 -28.41 -33.89
N ASP A 229 21.10 -29.38 -33.15
CA ASP A 229 21.16 -29.35 -31.69
C ASP A 229 22.14 -28.29 -31.16
N LEU A 230 23.21 -27.96 -31.90
CA LEU A 230 24.16 -26.88 -31.56
C LEU A 230 23.52 -25.48 -31.62
N SER A 231 22.54 -25.28 -32.51
CA SER A 231 21.92 -23.96 -32.74
C SER A 231 21.14 -23.46 -31.51
N ALA A 232 20.53 -24.35 -30.74
CA ALA A 232 19.71 -23.96 -29.58
C ALA A 232 20.57 -23.42 -28.42
N PRO A 233 21.60 -24.11 -27.92
CA PRO A 233 22.48 -23.60 -26.87
C PRO A 233 23.17 -22.28 -27.23
N TRP A 234 23.57 -22.13 -28.50
CA TRP A 234 24.16 -20.88 -28.97
C TRP A 234 23.18 -19.69 -28.89
N LYS A 235 21.93 -19.90 -29.30
CA LYS A 235 20.88 -18.88 -29.19
C LYS A 235 20.60 -18.50 -27.74
N GLU A 236 20.59 -19.48 -26.83
CA GLU A 236 20.42 -19.27 -25.39
C GLU A 236 21.56 -18.44 -24.80
N LEU A 237 22.82 -18.73 -25.15
CA LEU A 237 23.97 -17.94 -24.70
C LEU A 237 23.91 -16.50 -25.23
N LEU A 238 23.51 -16.33 -26.49
CA LEU A 238 23.35 -15.01 -27.07
C LEU A 238 22.22 -14.23 -26.37
N ALA A 239 21.08 -14.88 -26.10
CA ALA A 239 19.98 -14.30 -25.35
C ALA A 239 20.45 -13.89 -23.94
N TYR A 240 21.15 -14.77 -23.23
CA TYR A 240 21.75 -14.49 -21.93
C TYR A 240 22.65 -13.25 -21.97
N TYR A 241 23.53 -13.14 -22.97
CA TYR A 241 24.40 -11.97 -23.14
C TYR A 241 23.57 -10.69 -23.36
N THR A 242 22.54 -10.73 -24.22
CA THR A 242 21.69 -9.57 -24.46
C THR A 242 20.93 -9.12 -23.21
N THR A 243 20.38 -10.06 -22.45
CA THR A 243 19.69 -9.81 -21.17
C THR A 243 20.65 -9.26 -20.13
N SER A 244 21.85 -9.82 -20.01
CA SER A 244 22.89 -9.34 -19.10
C SER A 244 23.28 -7.89 -19.39
N GLN A 245 23.43 -7.53 -20.66
CA GLN A 245 23.74 -6.16 -21.07
C GLN A 245 22.58 -5.18 -20.78
N GLU A 246 21.34 -5.61 -20.97
CA GLU A 246 20.17 -4.78 -20.63
C GLU A 246 20.09 -4.53 -19.12
N LEU A 247 20.25 -5.57 -18.32
CA LEU A 247 20.15 -5.48 -16.85
C LEU A 247 21.35 -4.78 -16.22
N GLY A 248 22.54 -4.87 -16.82
CA GLY A 248 23.71 -4.09 -16.38
C GLY A 248 23.46 -2.58 -16.44
N LEU A 249 22.78 -2.08 -17.48
CA LEU A 249 22.39 -0.67 -17.57
C LEU A 249 21.34 -0.29 -16.53
N ARG A 250 20.43 -1.21 -16.18
CA ARG A 250 19.45 -0.97 -15.11
C ARG A 250 20.13 -0.92 -13.74
N TRP A 251 21.09 -1.80 -13.50
CA TRP A 251 21.90 -1.79 -12.29
C TRP A 251 22.64 -0.47 -12.11
N GLU A 252 23.30 0.05 -13.15
CA GLU A 252 23.96 1.35 -13.11
C GLU A 252 22.98 2.47 -12.72
N MET A 253 21.80 2.51 -13.34
CA MET A 253 20.75 3.49 -12.99
C MET A 253 20.25 3.34 -11.54
N ILE A 254 20.03 2.12 -11.05
CA ILE A 254 19.61 1.86 -9.67
C ILE A 254 20.73 2.29 -8.72
N SER A 255 21.97 1.90 -8.99
CA SER A 255 23.13 2.22 -8.16
C SER A 255 23.33 3.73 -8.02
N ASP A 256 23.23 4.48 -9.12
CA ASP A 256 23.34 5.94 -9.13
C ASP A 256 22.21 6.60 -8.33
N ARG A 257 20.96 6.12 -8.50
CA ARG A 257 19.79 6.68 -7.81
C ARG A 257 19.71 6.32 -6.34
N PHE A 258 20.30 5.20 -5.93
CA PHE A 258 20.35 4.75 -4.54
C PHE A 258 21.70 5.06 -3.86
N SER A 259 22.48 5.96 -4.45
CA SER A 259 23.70 6.51 -3.85
C SER A 259 23.76 8.04 -4.01
N PRO A 260 22.71 8.80 -3.62
CA PRO A 260 22.75 10.26 -3.68
C PRO A 260 23.88 10.82 -2.81
N SER A 261 24.42 11.97 -3.20
CA SER A 261 25.38 12.70 -2.38
C SER A 261 24.73 13.18 -1.09
N GLY A 262 25.49 13.19 0.02
CA GLY A 262 25.02 13.73 1.30
C GLY A 262 24.22 12.76 2.16
N MET A 263 24.08 11.49 1.75
CA MET A 263 23.50 10.45 2.60
C MET A 263 24.16 10.41 3.99
N VAL A 264 23.35 10.09 5.00
CA VAL A 264 23.89 9.80 6.33
C VAL A 264 24.71 8.52 6.26
N GLU A 265 25.88 8.50 6.88
CA GLU A 265 26.81 7.36 6.81
C GLU A 265 26.23 6.12 7.49
N ASN A 266 26.61 4.92 7.00
CA ASN A 266 26.00 3.66 7.45
C ASN A 266 26.41 3.29 8.88
N ASN A 267 27.67 3.56 9.23
CA ASN A 267 28.25 3.41 10.56
C ASN A 267 27.50 4.19 11.66
N LEU A 268 26.74 5.23 11.31
CA LEU A 268 25.93 6.01 12.26
C LEU A 268 24.56 5.38 12.54
N PHE A 269 24.18 4.35 11.77
CA PHE A 269 22.97 3.54 11.94
C PHE A 269 23.28 2.09 12.36
N GLU A 270 24.45 1.59 12.01
CA GLU A 270 24.89 0.23 12.34
C GLU A 270 25.41 0.12 13.78
N GLY A 271 25.03 -0.98 14.42
CA GLY A 271 25.37 -1.25 15.81
C GLY A 271 24.30 -0.74 16.79
N ASP A 272 24.39 -1.22 18.02
CA ASP A 272 23.57 -0.70 19.11
C ASP A 272 24.50 -0.12 20.19
N PRO A 273 24.71 1.21 20.20
CA PRO A 273 25.43 1.82 21.31
C PRO A 273 24.56 1.71 22.57
N GLN A 274 24.92 0.77 23.46
CA GLN A 274 24.18 0.55 24.71
C GLN A 274 24.14 1.80 25.59
N ASP A 275 25.19 2.63 25.54
CA ASP A 275 25.32 3.87 26.30
C ASP A 275 25.72 5.04 25.39
N GLY A 276 24.77 5.55 24.60
CA GLY A 276 24.95 6.81 23.88
C GLY A 276 25.13 8.01 24.85
N PRO A 277 25.87 9.06 24.46
CA PRO A 277 26.10 10.21 25.35
C PRO A 277 24.79 10.88 25.76
N VAL A 278 24.77 11.39 26.99
CA VAL A 278 23.64 12.17 27.51
C VAL A 278 23.71 13.58 26.92
N LEU A 279 22.76 13.92 26.04
CA LEU A 279 22.69 15.23 25.37
C LEU A 279 22.01 16.30 26.25
N THR A 280 22.41 16.40 27.51
CA THR A 280 21.85 17.39 28.46
C THR A 280 22.85 18.51 28.69
N GLY A 281 22.76 19.57 27.88
CA GLY A 281 23.67 20.71 27.93
C GLY A 281 23.29 21.78 26.91
N ASP A 282 24.23 22.69 26.64
CA ASP A 282 24.04 23.79 25.70
C ASP A 282 24.12 23.28 24.24
N ILE A 283 23.46 24.01 23.33
CA ILE A 283 23.59 23.82 21.88
C ILE A 283 24.46 24.96 21.34
N GLU A 284 25.60 24.60 20.76
CA GLU A 284 26.59 25.54 20.25
C GLU A 284 26.69 25.40 18.72
N LEU A 285 26.45 26.50 18.02
CA LEU A 285 26.73 26.68 16.59
C LEU A 285 27.99 27.52 16.48
N SER A 286 28.97 27.06 15.71
CA SER A 286 30.25 27.77 15.54
C SER A 286 30.58 27.95 14.06
N GLY A 287 30.67 29.22 13.62
CA GLY A 287 31.01 29.62 12.25
C GLY A 287 30.13 28.96 11.19
N LEU A 288 28.84 28.81 11.46
CA LEU A 288 27.95 27.94 10.70
C LEU A 288 27.51 28.58 9.38
N ASN A 289 27.75 27.88 8.27
CA ASN A 289 27.13 28.18 6.97
C ASN A 289 26.08 27.11 6.66
N LEU A 290 24.81 27.49 6.70
CA LEU A 290 23.68 26.58 6.42
C LEU A 290 22.99 27.00 5.13
N ARG A 291 22.72 26.03 4.26
CA ARG A 291 21.90 26.21 3.07
C ARG A 291 20.60 25.43 3.22
N ASN A 292 19.51 25.98 2.70
CA ASN A 292 18.22 25.28 2.63
C ASN A 292 18.20 24.27 1.46
N SER A 293 17.06 23.63 1.28
CA SER A 293 16.86 22.59 0.25
C SER A 293 16.92 23.13 -1.18
N THR A 294 16.67 24.43 -1.38
CA THR A 294 16.86 25.12 -2.66
C THR A 294 18.31 25.52 -2.93
N GLY A 295 19.19 25.44 -1.92
CA GLY A 295 20.61 25.79 -2.00
C GLY A 295 20.93 27.24 -1.64
N GLU A 296 19.92 28.03 -1.26
CA GLU A 296 20.07 29.39 -0.78
C GLU A 296 20.71 29.40 0.62
N LEU A 297 21.52 30.43 0.90
CA LEU A 297 22.23 30.55 2.17
C LEU A 297 21.26 31.10 3.23
N VAL A 298 20.94 30.26 4.22
CA VAL A 298 20.07 30.60 5.36
C VAL A 298 20.86 31.24 6.49
N LEU A 299 22.03 30.69 6.79
CA LEU A 299 22.94 31.20 7.80
C LEU A 299 24.32 31.39 7.18
N SER A 300 24.94 32.53 7.50
CA SER A 300 26.28 32.90 7.04
C SER A 300 27.16 33.18 8.26
N GLU A 301 28.18 32.35 8.47
CA GLU A 301 29.17 32.45 9.55
C GLU A 301 28.53 32.68 10.92
N ALA A 302 27.44 31.97 11.20
CA ALA A 302 26.65 32.19 12.39
C ALA A 302 27.26 31.49 13.62
N ASP A 303 27.46 32.25 14.69
CA ASP A 303 27.79 31.76 16.03
C ASP A 303 26.57 31.95 16.95
N LEU A 304 26.13 30.87 17.60
CA LEU A 304 24.98 30.89 18.50
C LEU A 304 25.15 29.89 19.63
N VAL A 305 24.83 30.29 20.85
CA VAL A 305 24.76 29.39 22.01
C VAL A 305 23.35 29.43 22.58
N ILE A 306 22.66 28.29 22.58
CA ILE A 306 21.38 28.11 23.27
C ILE A 306 21.66 27.41 24.59
N SER A 307 21.43 28.12 25.69
CA SER A 307 21.72 27.60 27.03
C SER A 307 20.76 26.49 27.42
N LYS A 308 21.23 25.52 28.20
CA LYS A 308 20.41 24.42 28.74
C LYS A 308 19.16 24.95 29.44
N GLY A 309 18.01 24.40 29.07
CA GLY A 309 16.71 24.73 29.68
C GLY A 309 16.09 26.04 29.18
N GLN A 310 16.75 26.75 28.26
CA GLN A 310 16.22 27.94 27.63
C GLN A 310 15.24 27.57 26.51
N THR A 311 14.12 28.29 26.45
CA THR A 311 13.21 28.25 25.30
C THR A 311 13.62 29.34 24.31
N THR A 312 13.94 28.96 23.08
CA THR A 312 14.37 29.89 22.02
C THR A 312 13.34 29.92 20.91
N LEU A 313 12.88 31.13 20.55
CA LEU A 313 12.00 31.35 19.40
C LEU A 313 12.83 31.79 18.19
N VAL A 314 12.68 31.07 17.07
CA VAL A 314 13.31 31.41 15.80
C VAL A 314 12.27 32.01 14.86
N VAL A 315 12.53 33.22 14.38
CA VAL A 315 11.71 33.90 13.38
C VAL A 315 12.51 33.97 12.08
N ALA A 316 11.90 33.52 10.98
CA ALA A 316 12.49 33.53 9.65
C ALA A 316 11.46 34.01 8.63
N ALA A 317 11.94 34.56 7.51
CA ALA A 317 11.10 35.16 6.47
C ALA A 317 10.29 34.10 5.70
N SER A 318 10.86 32.92 5.47
CA SER A 318 10.20 31.79 4.83
C SER A 318 9.99 30.62 5.79
N GLU A 319 9.03 29.75 5.48
CA GLU A 319 8.85 28.46 6.18
C GLU A 319 10.07 27.54 5.99
N GLU A 320 10.68 27.58 4.80
CA GLU A 320 11.84 26.74 4.45
C GLU A 320 13.07 27.08 5.29
N ASP A 321 13.37 28.38 5.47
CA ASP A 321 14.49 28.84 6.30
C ASP A 321 14.30 28.49 7.78
N ARG A 322 13.05 28.59 8.26
CA ARG A 322 12.70 28.19 9.63
C ARG A 322 12.92 26.70 9.84
N ARG A 323 12.51 25.91 8.85
CA ARG A 323 12.65 24.45 8.85
C ARG A 323 14.11 24.03 8.76
N ALA A 324 14.95 24.77 8.02
CA ALA A 324 16.34 24.43 7.80
C ALA A 324 17.14 24.31 9.12
N LEU A 325 16.90 25.22 10.06
CA LEU A 325 17.52 25.18 11.39
C LEU A 325 17.12 23.94 12.19
N ALA A 326 15.83 23.59 12.22
CA ALA A 326 15.34 22.40 12.92
C ALA A 326 15.87 21.11 12.27
N TYR A 327 15.87 21.05 10.94
CA TYR A 327 16.41 19.92 10.17
C TYR A 327 17.92 19.75 10.39
N MET A 328 18.66 20.85 10.54
CA MET A 328 20.08 20.79 10.89
C MET A 328 20.29 20.15 12.27
N LEU A 329 19.51 20.54 13.28
CA LEU A 329 19.60 19.94 14.62
C LEU A 329 19.20 18.46 14.65
N MET A 330 18.33 18.04 13.74
CA MET A 330 17.95 16.63 13.54
C MET A 330 18.89 15.85 12.61
N ARG A 331 19.93 16.51 12.07
CA ARG A 331 20.88 15.97 11.07
C ARG A 331 20.26 15.60 9.72
N GLU A 332 19.09 16.14 9.41
CA GLU A 332 18.47 16.05 8.09
C GLU A 332 19.17 16.98 7.09
N LEU A 333 19.69 18.11 7.56
CA LEU A 333 20.52 19.04 6.80
C LEU A 333 21.92 19.17 7.39
N LYS A 334 22.95 19.02 6.54
CA LYS A 334 24.35 19.22 6.94
C LYS A 334 24.79 20.65 6.64
N PRO A 335 25.46 21.34 7.58
CA PRO A 335 26.06 22.63 7.29
C PRO A 335 27.17 22.48 6.25
N THR A 336 27.37 23.51 5.42
CA THR A 336 28.46 23.54 4.42
C THR A 336 29.81 23.80 5.08
N PHE A 337 29.83 24.66 6.11
CA PHE A 337 30.98 24.97 6.95
C PHE A 337 30.53 25.18 8.40
N GLY A 338 31.46 25.05 9.33
CA GLY A 338 31.20 25.17 10.77
C GLY A 338 30.80 23.83 11.41
N SER A 339 30.48 23.88 12.70
CA SER A 339 30.11 22.70 13.49
C SER A 339 28.93 22.98 14.40
N VAL A 340 28.21 21.91 14.75
CA VAL A 340 27.05 21.94 15.63
C VAL A 340 27.34 20.99 16.79
N ARG A 341 27.39 21.50 18.01
CA ARG A 341 27.65 20.70 19.20
C ARG A 341 26.45 20.74 20.14
N ILE A 342 26.10 19.59 20.69
CA ILE A 342 25.05 19.45 21.71
C ILE A 342 25.70 18.83 22.94
N ALA A 343 25.66 19.53 24.07
CA ALA A 343 26.33 19.11 25.30
C ALA A 343 27.81 18.71 25.05
N GLN A 344 28.55 19.56 24.33
CA GLN A 344 29.95 19.36 23.91
C GLN A 344 30.21 18.26 22.87
N HIS A 345 29.22 17.47 22.48
CA HIS A 345 29.37 16.41 21.47
C HIS A 345 29.04 16.95 20.08
N ASP A 346 29.88 16.65 19.09
CA ASP A 346 29.63 17.03 17.69
C ASP A 346 28.49 16.19 17.09
N LEU A 347 27.45 16.88 16.62
CA LEU A 347 26.26 16.28 16.04
C LEU A 347 26.58 15.41 14.81
N ALA A 348 27.64 15.77 14.05
CA ALA A 348 28.03 15.02 12.86
C ALA A 348 28.45 13.58 13.20
N GLY A 349 29.09 13.35 14.34
CA GLY A 349 29.62 12.05 14.76
C GLY A 349 28.70 11.21 15.65
N LEU A 350 27.55 11.73 16.08
CA LEU A 350 26.65 11.00 16.98
C LEU A 350 25.97 9.81 16.30
N HIS A 351 25.72 8.72 17.03
CA HIS A 351 24.89 7.64 16.48
C HIS A 351 23.43 8.11 16.33
N GLN A 352 22.72 7.70 15.27
CA GLN A 352 21.34 8.14 15.02
C GLN A 352 20.40 7.76 16.19
N LYS A 353 20.66 6.61 16.83
CA LYS A 353 19.97 6.18 18.05
C LYS A 353 20.01 7.21 19.18
N THR A 354 21.16 7.84 19.39
CA THR A 354 21.32 8.85 20.44
C THR A 354 20.52 10.12 20.11
N ILE A 355 20.50 10.52 18.83
CA ILE A 355 19.73 11.69 18.36
C ILE A 355 18.24 11.47 18.63
N PHE A 356 17.63 10.40 18.10
CA PHE A 356 16.17 10.23 18.23
C PHE A 356 15.70 9.92 19.66
N GLN A 357 16.55 9.33 20.52
CA GLN A 357 16.20 9.08 21.92
C GLN A 357 16.26 10.34 22.80
N ARG A 358 17.00 11.38 22.38
CA ARG A 358 17.28 12.57 23.20
C ARG A 358 16.71 13.85 22.62
N LEU A 359 16.43 13.88 21.32
CA LEU A 359 15.84 15.01 20.60
C LEU A 359 14.46 14.63 20.09
N GLY A 360 13.45 15.37 20.53
CA GLY A 360 12.10 15.31 19.99
C GLY A 360 11.92 16.33 18.87
N PHE A 361 11.28 15.93 17.78
CA PHE A 361 10.98 16.80 16.65
C PHE A 361 9.48 16.75 16.34
N ALA A 362 8.88 17.93 16.19
CA ALA A 362 7.48 18.08 15.81
C ALA A 362 7.40 18.96 14.56
N ASN A 363 6.80 18.41 13.50
CA ASN A 363 6.64 19.09 12.22
C ASN A 363 5.21 19.63 12.04
N SER A 364 5.04 20.67 11.23
CA SER A 364 3.72 21.20 10.84
C SER A 364 2.91 20.20 9.99
N ARG A 365 3.61 19.27 9.32
CA ARG A 365 3.04 18.19 8.51
C ARG A 365 3.56 16.84 9.02
N PRO A 366 2.96 16.28 10.08
CA PRO A 366 3.37 14.97 10.58
C PRO A 366 2.99 13.87 9.59
N VAL A 367 3.84 12.83 9.53
CA VAL A 367 3.54 11.59 8.81
C VAL A 367 3.00 10.60 9.83
N VAL A 368 1.85 10.02 9.54
CA VAL A 368 1.23 8.94 10.33
C VAL A 368 1.23 7.70 9.45
N PHE A 369 1.78 6.61 9.97
CA PHE A 369 1.86 5.33 9.29
C PHE A 369 0.56 4.54 9.46
N ASP A 370 0.28 3.65 8.51
CA ASP A 370 -0.85 2.73 8.61
C ASP A 370 -0.70 1.85 9.86
N GLY A 371 -1.72 1.84 10.70
CA GLY A 371 -1.74 1.13 11.98
C GLY A 371 -2.65 1.82 12.99
N THR A 372 -2.61 1.35 14.23
CA THR A 372 -3.32 2.01 15.32
C THR A 372 -2.57 3.27 15.77
N PHE A 373 -3.28 4.12 16.53
CA PHE A 373 -2.66 5.26 17.20
C PHE A 373 -1.50 4.81 18.10
N LEU A 374 -1.67 3.68 18.80
CA LEU A 374 -0.64 3.10 19.64
C LEU A 374 0.58 2.66 18.83
N ASP A 375 0.38 1.99 17.68
CA ASP A 375 1.50 1.53 16.84
C ASP A 375 2.39 2.69 16.42
N ASN A 376 1.78 3.78 15.95
CA ASN A 376 2.49 5.01 15.54
C ASN A 376 3.29 5.64 16.67
N LEU A 377 2.71 5.67 17.87
CA LEU A 377 3.34 6.24 19.05
C LEU A 377 4.47 5.36 19.60
N MET A 378 4.34 4.05 19.47
CA MET A 378 5.32 3.07 19.93
C MET A 378 6.46 2.87 18.93
N LEU A 379 6.39 3.47 17.73
CA LEU A 379 7.45 3.40 16.70
C LEU A 379 8.88 3.57 17.26
N PRO A 380 9.18 4.57 18.11
CA PRO A 380 10.52 4.77 18.65
C PRO A 380 10.99 3.69 19.64
N LEU A 381 10.07 2.86 20.14
CA LEU A 381 10.31 1.83 21.15
C LEU A 381 10.47 0.43 20.55
N TYR A 382 10.07 0.21 19.30
CA TYR A 382 10.37 -1.04 18.61
C TYR A 382 11.88 -1.16 18.36
N ARG A 383 12.44 -2.31 18.73
CA ARG A 383 13.86 -2.60 18.49
C ARG A 383 14.09 -2.97 17.04
N LEU A 384 15.28 -2.62 16.53
CA LEU A 384 15.78 -3.15 15.27
C LEU A 384 15.78 -4.69 15.35
N PRO A 385 15.09 -5.40 14.44
CA PRO A 385 15.20 -6.85 14.38
C PRO A 385 16.63 -7.27 14.08
N ASP A 386 17.05 -8.36 14.70
CA ASP A 386 18.28 -9.06 14.33
C ASP A 386 18.15 -9.53 12.87
N ALA A 387 19.07 -9.14 12.00
CA ALA A 387 18.94 -9.30 10.54
C ALA A 387 18.78 -10.77 10.09
N ASP A 388 19.22 -11.72 10.92
CA ASP A 388 19.17 -13.15 10.67
C ASP A 388 17.98 -13.86 11.32
N LYS A 389 17.16 -13.16 12.11
CA LYS A 389 15.97 -13.74 12.76
C LYS A 389 14.70 -13.12 12.18
N PRO A 390 13.67 -13.94 11.86
CA PRO A 390 12.37 -13.39 11.51
C PRO A 390 11.88 -12.51 12.65
N PHE A 391 11.29 -11.36 12.30
CA PHE A 391 10.68 -10.44 13.25
C PHE A 391 9.61 -11.19 14.05
N LEU A 392 9.94 -11.58 15.28
CA LEU A 392 8.99 -12.13 16.24
C LEU A 392 8.51 -10.96 17.11
N LEU A 393 7.30 -10.47 16.83
CA LEU A 393 6.56 -9.48 17.65
C LEU A 393 6.62 -9.81 19.16
N THR A 394 6.76 -11.10 19.48
CA THR A 394 6.71 -11.70 20.80
C THR A 394 7.73 -11.13 21.80
N GLU A 395 8.96 -10.82 21.38
CA GLU A 395 10.00 -10.30 22.31
C GLU A 395 9.72 -8.84 22.71
N THR A 396 9.21 -8.02 21.78
CA THR A 396 8.87 -6.63 22.08
C THR A 396 7.57 -6.54 22.87
N GLU A 397 6.59 -7.41 22.56
CA GLU A 397 5.36 -7.57 23.34
C GLU A 397 5.65 -7.98 24.79
N GLN A 398 6.61 -8.87 25.02
CA GLN A 398 6.99 -9.30 26.36
C GLN A 398 7.56 -8.15 27.20
N HIS A 399 8.44 -7.32 26.62
CA HIS A 399 8.98 -6.14 27.32
C HIS A 399 7.93 -5.04 27.55
N LEU A 400 6.98 -4.88 26.62
CA LEU A 400 5.82 -4.00 26.80
C LEU A 400 4.91 -4.49 27.94
N GLN A 401 4.67 -5.80 28.03
CA GLN A 401 3.85 -6.40 29.08
C GLN A 401 4.46 -6.19 30.48
N GLU A 402 5.78 -6.34 30.60
CA GLU A 402 6.52 -6.09 31.85
C GLU A 402 6.39 -4.63 32.34
N ASN A 403 6.24 -3.67 31.43
CA ASN A 403 6.14 -2.24 31.74
C ASN A 403 4.73 -1.65 31.59
N LYS A 404 3.71 -2.49 31.36
CA LYS A 404 2.37 -2.07 30.93
C LYS A 404 1.69 -1.07 31.87
N GLY A 405 1.86 -1.24 33.19
CA GLY A 405 1.30 -0.32 34.19
C GLY A 405 1.92 1.07 34.12
N ARG A 406 3.26 1.15 34.13
CA ARG A 406 4.00 2.42 33.99
C ARG A 406 3.73 3.09 32.66
N LEU A 407 3.66 2.32 31.57
CA LEU A 407 3.39 2.83 30.25
C LEU A 407 1.97 3.42 30.19
N ARG A 408 0.97 2.72 30.74
CA ARG A 408 -0.42 3.20 30.81
C ARG A 408 -0.53 4.50 31.61
N ASP A 409 0.11 4.58 32.76
CA ASP A 409 0.00 5.76 33.62
C ASP A 409 0.69 6.96 32.97
N TRP A 410 1.85 6.75 32.33
CA TRP A 410 2.49 7.77 31.48
C TRP A 410 1.62 8.17 30.28
N TRP A 411 0.90 7.22 29.66
CA TRP A 411 -0.04 7.50 28.58
C TRP A 411 -1.16 8.46 29.00
N PHE A 412 -1.75 8.23 30.17
CA PHE A 412 -2.75 9.14 30.71
C PHE A 412 -2.16 10.54 30.93
N GLU A 413 -1.00 10.63 31.56
CA GLU A 413 -0.31 11.90 31.77
C GLU A 413 -0.04 12.62 30.44
N PHE A 414 0.45 11.91 29.42
CA PHE A 414 0.74 12.46 28.10
C PHE A 414 -0.51 12.98 27.39
N ILE A 415 -1.59 12.18 27.34
CA ILE A 415 -2.86 12.57 26.72
C ILE A 415 -3.47 13.79 27.41
N THR A 416 -3.41 13.82 28.75
CA THR A 416 -3.90 14.96 29.54
C THR A 416 -3.04 16.20 29.32
N THR A 417 -1.72 16.05 29.23
CA THR A 417 -0.80 17.18 29.00
C THR A 417 -0.97 17.78 27.61
N LEU A 418 -1.26 16.97 26.60
CA LEU A 418 -1.52 17.42 25.23
C LEU A 418 -2.95 17.92 24.99
N ASP A 419 -3.81 17.91 26.01
CA ASP A 419 -5.23 18.26 25.90
C ASP A 419 -5.99 17.44 24.84
N LEU A 420 -5.57 16.19 24.63
CA LEU A 420 -6.18 15.26 23.68
C LEU A 420 -7.29 14.41 24.30
N SER A 421 -7.49 14.53 25.60
CA SER A 421 -8.43 13.70 26.38
C SER A 421 -9.83 13.75 25.79
N ASP A 422 -10.36 14.95 25.54
CA ASP A 422 -11.73 15.14 25.05
C ASP A 422 -11.90 14.61 23.62
N ALA A 423 -10.92 14.86 22.76
CA ALA A 423 -10.94 14.39 21.37
C ALA A 423 -10.89 12.84 21.30
N LEU A 424 -10.01 12.23 22.09
CA LEU A 424 -9.92 10.76 22.18
C LEU A 424 -11.15 10.16 22.84
N PHE A 425 -11.74 10.82 23.83
CA PHE A 425 -12.97 10.39 24.47
C PHE A 425 -14.15 10.44 23.49
N ALA A 426 -14.34 11.56 22.79
CA ALA A 426 -15.38 11.71 21.77
C ALA A 426 -15.22 10.69 20.63
N ARG A 427 -13.98 10.44 20.20
CA ARG A 427 -13.68 9.38 19.24
C ARG A 427 -13.99 8.00 19.81
N GLY A 428 -13.62 7.74 21.07
CA GLY A 428 -13.93 6.52 21.82
C GLY A 428 -15.42 6.22 21.88
N LEU A 429 -16.26 7.24 22.07
CA LEU A 429 -17.73 7.11 22.10
C LEU A 429 -18.33 6.67 20.75
N THR A 430 -17.66 6.99 19.64
CA THR A 430 -18.11 6.67 18.28
C THR A 430 -17.39 5.46 17.68
N LEU A 431 -16.36 4.96 18.35
CA LEU A 431 -15.58 3.82 17.89
C LEU A 431 -16.37 2.52 18.07
N ARG A 432 -16.47 1.75 16.97
CA ARG A 432 -16.98 0.39 17.00
C ARG A 432 -15.87 -0.58 17.35
N LEU A 433 -16.13 -1.47 18.30
CA LEU A 433 -15.26 -2.61 18.55
C LEU A 433 -15.55 -3.69 17.50
N PRO A 434 -14.52 -4.31 16.89
CA PRO A 434 -14.69 -5.45 16.02
C PRO A 434 -15.44 -6.60 16.71
N ASP A 435 -16.31 -7.30 15.96
CA ASP A 435 -17.19 -8.34 16.51
C ASP A 435 -16.43 -9.58 17.01
N ASP A 436 -15.16 -9.75 16.62
CA ASP A 436 -14.25 -10.84 16.98
C ASP A 436 -13.38 -10.52 18.22
N LEU A 437 -13.51 -9.32 18.78
CA LEU A 437 -12.67 -8.86 19.91
C LEU A 437 -13.20 -9.39 21.27
N ASP A 438 -13.01 -10.68 21.57
CA ASP A 438 -13.27 -11.23 22.93
C ASP A 438 -12.18 -10.77 23.93
N THR A 439 -12.19 -9.48 24.23
CA THR A 439 -11.22 -8.85 25.12
C THR A 439 -11.85 -8.53 26.49
N PRO A 440 -11.05 -8.49 27.57
CA PRO A 440 -11.51 -7.97 28.86
C PRO A 440 -12.13 -6.57 28.77
N LEU A 441 -11.70 -5.76 27.80
CA LEU A 441 -12.25 -4.43 27.53
C LEU A 441 -13.69 -4.49 27.01
N ALA A 442 -13.98 -5.38 26.05
CA ALA A 442 -15.32 -5.58 25.51
C ALA A 442 -16.33 -5.99 26.61
N LYS A 443 -15.89 -6.77 27.60
CA LYS A 443 -16.72 -7.13 28.77
C LYS A 443 -16.82 -6.02 29.81
N ALA A 444 -15.77 -5.22 29.99
CA ALA A 444 -15.73 -4.14 30.97
C ALA A 444 -16.57 -2.91 30.56
N LEU A 445 -16.68 -2.60 29.26
CA LEU A 445 -17.39 -1.42 28.77
C LEU A 445 -18.90 -1.44 29.09
N PRO A 446 -19.66 -2.52 28.84
CA PRO A 446 -21.05 -2.61 29.29
C PRO A 446 -21.18 -2.54 30.82
N ALA A 447 -20.26 -3.15 31.57
CA ALA A 447 -20.27 -3.12 33.03
C ALA A 447 -20.06 -1.69 33.60
N MET A 448 -19.38 -0.81 32.86
CA MET A 448 -19.22 0.60 33.24
C MET A 448 -20.52 1.40 33.20
N ARG A 449 -21.54 0.97 32.43
CA ARG A 449 -22.83 1.69 32.32
C ARG A 449 -23.47 1.95 33.69
N ALA A 450 -23.47 0.96 34.57
CA ALA A 450 -24.03 1.09 35.92
C ALA A 450 -23.26 2.11 36.77
N ARG A 451 -21.92 2.15 36.65
CA ARG A 451 -21.09 3.14 37.36
C ARG A 451 -21.31 4.55 36.84
N VAL A 452 -21.43 4.71 35.52
CA VAL A 452 -21.72 6.01 34.89
C VAL A 452 -23.11 6.50 35.30
N ALA A 453 -24.11 5.63 35.30
CA ALA A 453 -25.47 5.97 35.75
C ALA A 453 -25.50 6.43 37.21
N ALA A 454 -24.87 5.67 38.12
CA ALA A 454 -24.79 6.06 39.53
C ALA A 454 -24.06 7.39 39.74
N ARG A 455 -23.05 7.71 38.91
CA ARG A 455 -22.34 8.99 39.01
C ARG A 455 -23.19 10.16 38.50
N ILE A 456 -23.88 9.99 37.38
CA ILE A 456 -24.79 11.01 36.84
C ILE A 456 -25.88 11.34 37.86
N GLU A 457 -26.43 10.33 38.53
CA GLU A 457 -27.42 10.51 39.59
C GLU A 457 -26.84 11.25 40.79
N ALA A 458 -25.64 10.87 41.24
CA ALA A 458 -24.95 11.54 42.35
C ALA A 458 -24.63 13.02 42.08
N GLU A 459 -24.39 13.40 40.82
CA GLU A 459 -24.15 14.78 40.39
C GLU A 459 -25.44 15.56 40.09
N GLY A 460 -26.62 14.94 40.24
CA GLY A 460 -27.92 15.58 39.97
C GLY A 460 -28.21 15.82 38.49
N LEU A 461 -27.52 15.14 37.59
CA LEU A 461 -27.62 15.32 36.13
C LEU A 461 -28.59 14.34 35.46
N SER A 462 -29.39 13.60 36.23
CA SER A 462 -30.32 12.59 35.71
C SER A 462 -31.35 13.14 34.72
N GLN A 463 -31.65 14.44 34.76
CA GLN A 463 -32.57 15.07 33.80
C GLN A 463 -31.93 15.29 32.41
N ASN A 464 -30.60 15.28 32.32
CA ASN A 464 -29.83 15.53 31.10
C ASN A 464 -29.34 14.23 30.43
N ALA A 465 -29.62 13.07 31.01
CA ALA A 465 -29.19 11.78 30.49
C ALA A 465 -30.36 10.80 30.44
N ARG A 466 -30.52 10.14 29.29
CA ARG A 466 -31.48 9.03 29.13
C ARG A 466 -30.70 7.73 29.08
N PHE A 467 -30.98 6.84 30.03
CA PHE A 467 -30.33 5.53 30.09
C PHE A 467 -31.08 4.49 29.26
N PHE A 468 -30.33 3.54 28.74
CA PHE A 468 -30.85 2.37 28.06
C PHE A 468 -31.47 1.41 29.09
N ALA A 469 -32.78 1.51 29.32
CA ALA A 469 -33.53 0.67 30.25
C ALA A 469 -34.52 -0.20 29.48
N ALA A 470 -34.51 -1.51 29.75
CA ALA A 470 -35.27 -2.49 28.96
C ALA A 470 -36.79 -2.28 29.07
N ASP A 471 -37.25 -1.75 30.20
CA ASP A 471 -38.65 -1.51 30.58
C ASP A 471 -39.13 -0.08 30.34
N THR A 472 -38.27 0.82 29.84
CA THR A 472 -38.61 2.23 29.60
C THR A 472 -38.38 2.62 28.14
N TYR A 473 -39.30 3.41 27.59
CA TYR A 473 -39.13 4.04 26.28
C TYR A 473 -38.12 5.18 26.35
N ASN A 474 -37.14 5.21 25.45
CA ASN A 474 -36.14 6.26 25.42
C ASN A 474 -36.50 7.29 24.34
N PRO A 475 -36.93 8.51 24.72
CA PRO A 475 -37.38 9.51 23.76
C PRO A 475 -36.26 10.06 22.86
N ALA A 476 -35.00 9.87 23.26
CA ALA A 476 -33.83 10.30 22.49
C ALA A 476 -33.53 9.38 21.29
N LEU A 477 -34.00 8.13 21.34
CA LEU A 477 -33.79 7.12 20.29
C LEU A 477 -34.93 7.13 19.29
N SER A 478 -34.66 6.72 18.05
CA SER A 478 -35.72 6.52 17.06
C SER A 478 -36.63 5.34 17.43
N VAL A 479 -37.73 5.18 16.70
CA VAL A 479 -38.63 4.03 16.91
C VAL A 479 -37.91 2.71 16.65
N ALA A 480 -37.12 2.60 15.57
CA ALA A 480 -36.34 1.40 15.28
C ALA A 480 -35.34 1.07 16.39
N GLU A 481 -34.62 2.08 16.87
CA GLU A 481 -33.63 1.90 17.93
C GLU A 481 -34.26 1.48 19.26
N ASN A 482 -35.46 2.01 19.55
CA ASN A 482 -36.24 1.55 20.69
C ASN A 482 -36.74 0.11 20.51
N VAL A 483 -37.22 -0.29 19.34
CA VAL A 483 -37.69 -1.67 19.08
C VAL A 483 -36.53 -2.66 19.22
N LEU A 484 -35.39 -2.36 18.59
CA LEU A 484 -34.21 -3.22 18.57
C LEU A 484 -33.41 -3.19 19.88
N PHE A 485 -33.67 -2.21 20.74
CA PHE A 485 -32.85 -1.92 21.91
C PHE A 485 -31.35 -1.83 21.53
N ALA A 486 -31.09 -1.12 20.44
CA ALA A 486 -29.77 -0.87 19.87
C ALA A 486 -29.76 0.50 19.18
N ILE A 487 -28.57 1.06 18.96
CA ILE A 487 -28.40 2.30 18.18
C ILE A 487 -28.13 1.88 16.72
N ALA A 488 -28.81 2.52 15.78
CA ALA A 488 -28.67 2.18 14.36
C ALA A 488 -27.31 2.66 13.84
N HIS A 489 -26.63 1.82 13.07
CA HIS A 489 -25.34 2.18 12.44
C HIS A 489 -25.51 3.15 11.27
N GLU A 490 -26.61 3.00 10.54
CA GLU A 490 -27.00 3.84 9.41
C GLU A 490 -28.47 4.19 9.56
N THR A 491 -28.86 5.37 9.10
CA THR A 491 -30.26 5.77 9.02
C THR A 491 -31.01 4.80 8.10
N PRO A 492 -32.07 4.13 8.59
CA PRO A 492 -32.85 3.19 7.78
C PRO A 492 -33.47 3.91 6.57
N ASN A 493 -33.28 3.36 5.37
CA ASN A 493 -33.92 3.85 4.15
C ASN A 493 -34.96 2.85 3.64
N ALA A 494 -35.87 3.33 2.80
CA ALA A 494 -36.98 2.51 2.32
C ALA A 494 -36.53 1.29 1.51
N GLU A 495 -35.45 1.42 0.73
CA GLU A 495 -34.89 0.31 -0.06
C GLU A 495 -34.42 -0.85 0.82
N LYS A 496 -33.64 -0.58 1.87
CA LYS A 496 -33.14 -1.62 2.78
C LYS A 496 -34.26 -2.25 3.60
N ILE A 497 -35.26 -1.46 4.01
CA ILE A 497 -36.43 -1.97 4.73
C ILE A 497 -37.26 -2.91 3.84
N ALA A 498 -37.35 -2.62 2.54
CA ALA A 498 -38.06 -3.48 1.59
C ALA A 498 -37.37 -4.85 1.39
N GLU A 499 -36.04 -4.92 1.58
CA GLU A 499 -35.27 -6.17 1.48
C GLU A 499 -35.46 -7.10 2.69
N GLN A 500 -35.94 -6.58 3.83
CA GLN A 500 -36.10 -7.33 5.09
C GLN A 500 -37.49 -7.96 5.21
N SER A 501 -37.75 -9.03 4.45
CA SER A 501 -39.04 -9.74 4.43
C SER A 501 -39.45 -10.31 5.80
N ASP A 502 -38.48 -10.77 6.59
CA ASP A 502 -38.74 -11.39 7.90
C ASP A 502 -39.21 -10.36 8.92
N PHE A 503 -38.70 -9.13 8.83
CA PHE A 503 -39.12 -8.03 9.68
C PHE A 503 -40.56 -7.61 9.38
N GLN A 504 -40.94 -7.51 8.10
CA GLN A 504 -42.32 -7.21 7.70
C GLN A 504 -43.29 -8.30 8.16
N ALA A 505 -42.91 -9.57 8.05
CA ALA A 505 -43.72 -10.69 8.54
C ALA A 505 -43.95 -10.63 10.06
N LEU A 506 -42.94 -10.19 10.83
CA LEU A 506 -43.06 -9.98 12.28
C LEU A 506 -44.02 -8.83 12.63
N LEU A 507 -43.99 -7.73 11.87
CA LEU A 507 -44.93 -6.60 12.05
C LEU A 507 -46.38 -7.03 11.81
N ASP A 508 -46.59 -7.87 10.79
CA ASP A 508 -47.89 -8.45 10.43
C ASP A 508 -48.40 -9.40 11.53
N GLU A 509 -47.55 -10.31 12.03
CA GLU A 509 -47.88 -11.28 13.08
C GLU A 509 -48.31 -10.60 14.38
N LEU A 510 -47.66 -9.49 14.73
CA LEU A 510 -47.94 -8.74 15.96
C LEU A 510 -49.11 -7.75 15.81
N HIS A 511 -49.68 -7.61 14.60
CA HIS A 511 -50.77 -6.67 14.27
C HIS A 511 -50.45 -5.20 14.54
N LEU A 512 -49.19 -4.79 14.34
CA LEU A 512 -48.70 -3.46 14.73
C LEU A 512 -48.59 -2.46 13.57
N GLU A 513 -48.75 -2.94 12.34
CA GLU A 513 -48.66 -2.12 11.13
C GLU A 513 -49.53 -0.87 11.19
N LYS A 514 -50.80 -1.03 11.58
CA LYS A 514 -51.76 0.08 11.58
C LYS A 514 -51.30 1.22 12.50
N ALA A 515 -50.91 0.90 13.73
CA ALA A 515 -50.47 1.90 14.70
C ALA A 515 -49.18 2.60 14.26
N LEU A 516 -48.23 1.85 13.69
CA LEU A 516 -46.96 2.40 13.20
C LEU A 516 -47.16 3.29 11.97
N PHE A 517 -48.03 2.91 11.03
CA PHE A 517 -48.32 3.69 9.84
C PHE A 517 -49.12 4.95 10.15
N ASP A 518 -50.12 4.85 11.04
CA ASP A 518 -50.86 6.02 11.54
C ASP A 518 -49.89 7.04 12.18
N THR A 519 -48.91 6.55 12.96
CA THR A 519 -47.86 7.39 13.54
C THR A 519 -46.97 8.04 12.46
N ALA A 520 -46.54 7.28 11.45
CA ALA A 520 -45.72 7.82 10.36
C ALA A 520 -46.46 8.92 9.58
N PHE A 521 -47.76 8.72 9.32
CA PHE A 521 -48.62 9.73 8.72
C PHE A 521 -48.71 10.99 9.57
N SER A 522 -48.94 10.86 10.88
CA SER A 522 -48.98 12.02 11.79
C SER A 522 -47.64 12.77 11.85
N ILE A 523 -46.50 12.06 11.82
CA ILE A 523 -45.18 12.70 11.78
C ILE A 523 -45.03 13.55 10.52
N VAL A 524 -45.36 13.00 9.34
CA VAL A 524 -45.23 13.73 8.08
C VAL A 524 -46.23 14.89 8.01
N GLU A 525 -47.44 14.72 8.54
CA GLU A 525 -48.42 15.81 8.66
C GLU A 525 -47.89 16.97 9.53
N ILE A 526 -47.25 16.66 10.67
CA ILE A 526 -46.59 17.66 11.52
C ILE A 526 -45.46 18.36 10.74
N LEU A 527 -44.62 17.60 10.04
CA LEU A 527 -43.50 18.16 9.27
C LEU A 527 -43.98 19.04 8.12
N LEU A 528 -45.05 18.67 7.41
CA LEU A 528 -45.70 19.49 6.38
C LEU A 528 -46.25 20.79 6.98
N ASN A 529 -46.85 20.73 8.17
CA ASN A 529 -47.34 21.93 8.86
C ASN A 529 -46.21 22.88 9.31
N ILE A 530 -45.03 22.34 9.65
CA ILE A 530 -43.89 23.13 10.12
C ILE A 530 -43.07 23.69 8.95
N PHE A 531 -42.77 22.88 7.93
CA PHE A 531 -41.81 23.20 6.87
C PHE A 531 -42.44 23.41 5.48
N GLY A 532 -43.69 23.00 5.27
CA GLY A 532 -44.34 23.02 3.96
C GLY A 532 -43.85 21.92 3.01
N ASP A 533 -44.41 21.91 1.81
CA ASP A 533 -44.16 20.90 0.76
C ASP A 533 -42.70 20.94 0.27
N ASP A 534 -42.16 22.15 0.01
CA ASP A 534 -40.76 22.39 -0.40
C ASP A 534 -39.77 22.49 0.79
N GLY A 535 -40.21 22.08 1.98
CA GLY A 535 -39.51 22.29 3.25
C GLY A 535 -38.22 21.47 3.45
N SER A 536 -37.97 20.48 2.61
CA SER A 536 -36.82 19.54 2.71
C SER A 536 -35.45 20.24 2.66
N ASN A 537 -35.38 21.41 2.03
CA ASN A 537 -34.16 22.22 1.93
C ASN A 537 -33.87 23.08 3.15
N HIS A 538 -34.77 23.13 4.14
CA HIS A 538 -34.59 23.93 5.34
C HIS A 538 -33.49 23.34 6.25
N PRO A 539 -32.57 24.16 6.82
CA PRO A 539 -31.48 23.67 7.67
C PRO A 539 -31.92 22.85 8.89
N LEU A 540 -33.11 23.12 9.44
CA LEU A 540 -33.66 22.34 10.56
C LEU A 540 -34.24 21.00 10.10
N PHE A 541 -34.80 20.91 8.88
CA PHE A 541 -35.28 19.65 8.33
C PHE A 541 -34.11 18.69 8.08
N ARG A 542 -32.99 19.19 7.54
CA ARG A 542 -31.78 18.40 7.34
C ARG A 542 -31.17 17.84 8.63
N LYS A 543 -31.48 18.41 9.79
CA LYS A 543 -31.05 17.88 11.10
C LYS A 543 -31.89 16.71 11.61
N LEU A 544 -33.02 16.41 10.95
CA LEU A 544 -33.86 15.27 11.28
C LEU A 544 -33.31 13.95 10.73
N ASP A 545 -32.26 14.00 9.89
CA ASP A 545 -31.64 12.84 9.24
C ASP A 545 -32.65 11.98 8.44
N LEU A 546 -33.72 12.61 7.95
CA LEU A 546 -34.79 11.97 7.16
C LEU A 546 -34.46 12.01 5.66
N GLU A 547 -34.69 10.88 4.98
CA GLU A 547 -34.55 10.80 3.53
C GLU A 547 -35.64 11.61 2.81
N GLU A 548 -35.22 12.51 1.93
CA GLU A 548 -36.11 13.39 1.18
C GLU A 548 -37.11 12.62 0.31
N ALA A 549 -36.68 11.52 -0.33
CA ALA A 549 -37.56 10.67 -1.13
C ALA A 549 -38.67 10.03 -0.29
N SER A 550 -38.33 9.55 0.91
CA SER A 550 -39.30 8.94 1.83
C SER A 550 -40.28 9.98 2.38
N TYR A 551 -39.82 11.19 2.72
CA TYR A 551 -40.69 12.28 3.13
C TYR A 551 -41.73 12.65 2.06
N HIS A 552 -41.28 12.92 0.83
CA HIS A 552 -42.16 13.30 -0.27
C HIS A 552 -43.14 12.18 -0.65
N HIS A 553 -42.67 10.92 -0.67
CA HIS A 553 -43.54 9.78 -0.96
C HIS A 553 -44.68 9.64 0.06
N VAL A 554 -44.39 9.82 1.36
CA VAL A 554 -45.43 9.78 2.38
C VAL A 554 -46.34 11.03 2.33
N ALA A 555 -45.82 12.21 1.99
CA ALA A 555 -46.63 13.40 1.76
C ALA A 555 -47.62 13.21 0.60
N ASP A 556 -47.19 12.59 -0.50
CA ASP A 556 -48.05 12.23 -1.64
C ASP A 556 -49.14 11.22 -1.24
N LEU A 557 -48.83 10.29 -0.32
CA LEU A 557 -49.82 9.36 0.24
C LEU A 557 -50.88 10.09 1.07
N LEU A 558 -50.46 11.07 1.89
CA LEU A 558 -51.36 11.90 2.71
C LEU A 558 -52.31 12.76 1.87
N ALA A 559 -51.91 13.17 0.67
CA ALA A 559 -52.75 13.95 -0.24
C ALA A 559 -53.93 13.14 -0.83
N ARG A 560 -53.97 11.82 -0.65
CA ARG A 560 -55.06 10.94 -1.15
C ARG A 560 -56.31 11.04 -0.27
N SER A 561 -57.49 10.82 -0.87
CA SER A 561 -58.78 10.83 -0.14
C SER A 561 -58.89 9.77 0.96
N ASP A 562 -58.15 8.66 0.83
CA ASP A 562 -58.01 7.62 1.86
C ASP A 562 -56.54 7.16 1.90
N PRO A 563 -55.71 7.79 2.76
CA PRO A 563 -54.26 7.53 2.82
C PRO A 563 -53.91 6.09 3.22
N ALA A 564 -54.80 5.41 3.95
CA ALA A 564 -54.56 4.06 4.49
C ALA A 564 -55.12 2.93 3.59
N ALA A 565 -55.83 3.26 2.51
CA ALA A 565 -56.42 2.25 1.63
C ALA A 565 -55.39 1.59 0.69
N LYS A 566 -55.16 0.28 0.89
CA LYS A 566 -54.35 -0.60 0.02
C LYS A 566 -52.90 -0.12 -0.19
N LEU A 567 -52.15 -0.01 0.91
CA LEU A 567 -50.71 0.27 0.87
C LEU A 567 -49.94 -0.88 0.18
N THR A 568 -49.08 -0.53 -0.77
CA THR A 568 -48.14 -1.49 -1.39
C THR A 568 -46.94 -1.73 -0.47
N THR A 569 -46.16 -2.80 -0.69
CA THR A 569 -44.90 -3.05 0.04
C THR A 569 -43.93 -1.88 -0.06
N HIS A 570 -43.93 -1.17 -1.20
CA HIS A 570 -43.14 0.03 -1.41
C HIS A 570 -43.62 1.18 -0.50
N ASP A 571 -44.93 1.44 -0.44
CA ASP A 571 -45.53 2.45 0.45
C ASP A 571 -45.24 2.15 1.92
N LYS A 572 -45.38 0.89 2.33
CA LYS A 572 -45.06 0.42 3.69
C LYS A 572 -43.60 0.70 4.06
N SER A 573 -42.68 0.47 3.13
CA SER A 573 -41.24 0.66 3.38
C SER A 573 -40.87 2.14 3.56
N HIS A 574 -41.50 3.04 2.81
CA HIS A 574 -41.32 4.50 2.99
C HIS A 574 -41.92 4.99 4.31
N LEU A 575 -43.10 4.49 4.71
CA LEU A 575 -43.70 4.80 6.01
C LEU A 575 -42.80 4.38 7.18
N LEU A 576 -42.23 3.18 7.11
CA LEU A 576 -41.28 2.69 8.12
C LEU A 576 -39.97 3.48 8.11
N ALA A 577 -39.45 3.87 6.95
CA ALA A 577 -38.23 4.68 6.85
C ALA A 577 -38.38 6.02 7.58
N VAL A 578 -39.53 6.69 7.44
CA VAL A 578 -39.81 7.94 8.17
C VAL A 578 -39.84 7.70 9.67
N LEU A 579 -40.57 6.67 10.11
CA LEU A 579 -40.74 6.35 11.52
C LEU A 579 -39.40 5.96 12.19
N PHE A 580 -38.53 5.28 11.46
CA PHE A 580 -37.27 4.76 11.98
C PHE A 580 -36.13 5.78 11.97
N ALA A 581 -36.28 6.91 11.28
CA ALA A 581 -35.27 7.96 11.22
C ALA A 581 -35.37 8.96 12.40
N ILE A 582 -36.58 9.21 12.92
CA ILE A 582 -36.85 10.34 13.84
C ILE A 582 -37.12 9.85 15.27
N SER A 583 -36.56 10.56 16.26
CA SER A 583 -36.87 10.37 17.68
C SER A 583 -37.89 11.40 18.18
N SER A 584 -38.67 11.05 19.21
CA SER A 584 -39.65 11.97 19.81
C SER A 584 -39.02 13.27 20.33
N GLU A 585 -37.79 13.22 20.83
CA GLU A 585 -37.06 14.39 21.30
C GLU A 585 -36.63 15.30 20.14
N LYS A 586 -36.21 14.74 19.00
CA LYS A 586 -35.92 15.52 17.78
C LYS A 586 -37.18 16.17 17.20
N LEU A 587 -38.32 15.49 17.26
CA LEU A 587 -39.61 16.00 16.79
C LEU A 587 -40.20 17.06 17.75
N GLY A 588 -39.81 17.02 19.03
CA GLY A 588 -40.35 17.90 20.08
C GLY A 588 -41.77 17.52 20.53
N VAL A 589 -42.26 16.34 20.15
CA VAL A 589 -43.60 15.83 20.44
C VAL A 589 -43.48 14.41 20.98
N ALA A 590 -44.13 14.12 22.10
CA ALA A 590 -44.19 12.77 22.63
C ALA A 590 -45.10 11.89 21.76
N PHE A 591 -44.71 10.64 21.52
CA PHE A 591 -45.59 9.67 20.86
C PHE A 591 -46.71 9.23 21.82
N ASP A 592 -47.85 8.83 21.25
CA ASP A 592 -49.00 8.35 22.02
C ASP A 592 -48.63 7.10 22.86
N ASP A 593 -49.26 6.98 24.04
CA ASP A 593 -49.00 5.90 24.99
C ASP A 593 -49.24 4.50 24.37
N ASP A 594 -50.17 4.40 23.43
CA ASP A 594 -50.46 3.16 22.69
C ASP A 594 -49.27 2.72 21.82
N VAL A 595 -48.60 3.68 21.15
CA VAL A 595 -47.43 3.42 20.31
C VAL A 595 -46.23 3.03 21.17
N VAL A 596 -46.05 3.72 22.30
CA VAL A 596 -45.02 3.37 23.28
C VAL A 596 -45.23 1.95 23.81
N ALA A 597 -46.45 1.59 24.22
CA ALA A 597 -46.77 0.26 24.72
C ALA A 597 -46.50 -0.84 23.68
N VAL A 598 -46.84 -0.57 22.41
CA VAL A 598 -46.56 -1.44 21.27
C VAL A 598 -45.05 -1.70 21.11
N ILE A 599 -44.24 -0.65 21.10
CA ILE A 599 -42.78 -0.73 20.95
C ILE A 599 -42.16 -1.52 22.13
N MET A 600 -42.64 -1.26 23.35
CA MET A 600 -42.15 -1.95 24.55
C MET A 600 -42.52 -3.45 24.55
N ASN A 601 -43.71 -3.81 24.08
CA ASN A 601 -44.12 -5.21 23.93
C ASN A 601 -43.29 -5.94 22.88
N MET A 602 -42.97 -5.30 21.75
CA MET A 602 -42.06 -5.85 20.73
C MET A 602 -40.67 -6.13 21.29
N ARG A 603 -40.11 -5.16 22.02
CA ARG A 603 -38.80 -5.30 22.66
C ARG A 603 -38.78 -6.50 23.62
N ALA A 604 -39.83 -6.67 24.43
CA ALA A 604 -39.96 -7.80 25.35
C ALA A 604 -40.06 -9.14 24.60
N ALA A 605 -40.83 -9.22 23.52
CA ALA A 605 -40.97 -10.42 22.70
C ALA A 605 -39.66 -10.80 21.99
N HIS A 606 -38.93 -9.81 21.47
CA HIS A 606 -37.63 -9.99 20.80
C HIS A 606 -36.52 -10.42 21.79
N ALA A 607 -36.55 -9.93 23.02
CA ALA A 607 -35.64 -10.36 24.07
C ALA A 607 -35.82 -11.85 24.44
N THR A 608 -37.06 -12.36 24.38
CA THR A 608 -37.35 -13.78 24.63
C THR A 608 -36.95 -14.71 23.48
N SER A 609 -37.11 -14.31 22.21
CA SER A 609 -36.74 -15.15 21.05
C SER A 609 -35.23 -15.34 20.92
N THR A 610 -34.45 -14.28 21.18
CA THR A 610 -32.98 -14.30 21.14
C THR A 610 -32.33 -15.04 22.31
N SER A 611 -33.11 -15.43 23.33
CA SER A 611 -32.61 -16.24 24.46
C SER A 611 -32.57 -17.75 24.19
N GLY A 612 -33.24 -18.23 23.13
CA GLY A 612 -33.39 -19.65 22.81
C GLY A 612 -32.42 -20.19 21.75
N GLU A 613 -32.01 -19.38 20.78
CA GLU A 613 -31.06 -19.78 19.73
C GLU A 613 -29.92 -18.77 19.64
N SER A 614 -28.71 -19.25 19.99
CA SER A 614 -27.44 -18.53 20.04
C SER A 614 -27.29 -17.54 21.21
N GLY A 615 -26.45 -17.91 22.18
CA GLY A 615 -25.83 -16.99 23.14
C GLY A 615 -24.85 -16.00 22.49
N ARG A 616 -25.22 -15.40 21.35
CA ARG A 616 -24.43 -14.42 20.60
C ARG A 616 -25.07 -13.02 20.55
N CYS A 617 -26.36 -12.87 20.88
CA CYS A 617 -26.99 -11.55 20.98
C CYS A 617 -27.23 -11.11 22.43
N GLY A 618 -26.29 -11.46 23.32
CA GLY A 618 -26.23 -10.90 24.67
C GLY A 618 -25.41 -9.62 24.66
N ASN A 619 -26.07 -8.47 24.76
CA ASN A 619 -25.49 -7.13 24.92
C ASN A 619 -24.49 -6.71 23.83
N ALA A 620 -25.03 -6.00 22.83
CA ALA A 620 -24.34 -5.31 21.74
C ALA A 620 -23.92 -6.22 20.57
N THR A 621 -24.88 -6.46 19.66
CA THR A 621 -24.72 -6.52 18.19
C THR A 621 -25.94 -7.22 17.60
N CYS A 622 -26.91 -6.46 17.11
CA CYS A 622 -27.75 -6.87 15.99
C CYS A 622 -27.50 -5.82 14.90
N GLY A 623 -27.04 -6.29 13.74
CA GLY A 623 -26.64 -5.45 12.61
C GLY A 623 -27.81 -4.85 11.86
#